data_AF-A0A4R5DW35-F1
#
_entry.id   AF-A0A4R5DW35-F1
#
_cell.length_a   1.000
_cell.length_b   1.000
_cell.length_c   1.000
_cell.angle_alpha   90.00
_cell.angle_beta   90.00
_cell.angle_gamma   90.00
#
_symmetry.space_group_name_H-M   'P 1'
#
loop_
_entity.id
_entity.type
_entity.pdbx_description
1 polymer ?
#
loop_
_entity_poly.entity_id
_entity_poly.type
_entity_poly.pdbx_seq_one_letter_code
_entity_poly.pdbx_strand_id
1 'polypeptide(L)'
;MLTRLMVLIFILCNSFSVRSQIILKGNIHDAKSNSPLAYVNIGINKKNIGTTSMENGWFSLKIPAENLMDTLRFSLVGYEQLDVAINALSPDRTVEIKLDEKAAWLKELKILGSKPVEKSYGIKKRGGPIHFTDGMFSQNDIFEIGQLIKLGSGPAQITSANLYVDSDTEDSASFRINFYRYDMDKPSSRIVEKSLLQKHLVKKGWLRFDLTYAGIVLNGDFIVAIECLPNPEKSGKSFTYEIKLGGSSKSFYRRNSQGQWNTPPHHYCLFITALVDKDTPEQIEDQQTGPTFKIYSAAVKDTFNVFVRLSEKYEHGSSEKYPVVYHLDGNAYFEHVSASTKKLSWKKSFREPIIIGIGYRDAYLMDSLRNRDYTYPKASAADSFAISGGGKNFYSFLRHELIPHVEHTYRADSTNRTLMGHSLGGYFTLYALFEGLSKGLVFNQYVSASPSIHYYNDYIINELKAVLPKKDLDLRLFLKMGEMEISRNRFYQFIDLLETARSTISDSTV
;
A
#
# COMPACT_ATOMS: atom_id res chain seq x y z
N MET A 1 72.34 6.42 -19.07
CA MET A 1 72.08 5.14 -18.37
C MET A 1 70.69 5.23 -17.74
N LEU A 2 69.64 4.96 -18.51
CA LEU A 2 68.91 3.67 -18.52
C LEU A 2 68.38 3.23 -17.14
N THR A 3 67.13 3.65 -16.88
CA THR A 3 65.95 2.81 -16.53
C THR A 3 66.05 1.73 -15.44
N ARG A 4 65.24 1.91 -14.37
CA ARG A 4 64.44 0.91 -13.64
C ARG A 4 63.58 1.68 -12.60
N LEU A 5 62.42 2.23 -12.95
CA LEU A 5 61.09 1.59 -13.03
C LEU A 5 60.86 0.48 -11.99
N MET A 6 60.29 0.84 -10.84
CA MET A 6 59.48 -0.06 -10.02
C MET A 6 58.13 0.62 -9.76
N VAL A 7 57.16 0.24 -10.59
CA VAL A 7 55.75 0.62 -10.47
C VAL A 7 55.16 -0.16 -9.30
N LEU A 8 54.74 0.54 -8.25
CA LEU A 8 53.94 -0.03 -7.17
C LEU A 8 52.50 -0.19 -7.70
N ILE A 9 52.17 -1.36 -8.24
CA ILE A 9 50.80 -1.72 -8.62
C ILE A 9 50.00 -1.94 -7.34
N PHE A 10 49.19 -0.96 -6.97
CA PHE A 10 48.14 -1.11 -5.96
C PHE A 10 47.03 -1.96 -6.59
N ILE A 11 47.10 -3.29 -6.41
CA ILE A 11 45.99 -4.20 -6.71
C ILE A 11 44.91 -3.91 -5.66
N LEU A 12 44.04 -2.93 -5.95
CA LEU A 12 42.70 -2.89 -5.38
C LEU A 12 41.97 -4.13 -5.94
N CYS A 13 42.00 -5.21 -5.16
CA CYS A 13 41.02 -6.27 -5.24
C CYS A 13 39.63 -5.63 -5.12
N ASN A 14 39.06 -5.25 -6.27
CA ASN A 14 37.63 -5.18 -6.43
C ASN A 14 37.14 -6.60 -6.23
N SER A 15 36.78 -6.92 -4.98
CA SER A 15 35.85 -8.01 -4.71
C SER A 15 34.55 -7.62 -5.41
N PHE A 16 34.43 -8.00 -6.68
CA PHE A 16 33.14 -8.26 -7.28
C PHE A 16 32.52 -9.35 -6.39
N SER A 17 31.75 -8.94 -5.39
CA SER A 17 30.81 -9.81 -4.74
C SER A 17 29.79 -10.17 -5.80
N VAL A 18 30.09 -11.22 -6.57
CA VAL A 18 29.06 -12.02 -7.22
C VAL A 18 28.14 -12.42 -6.07
N ARG A 19 27.00 -11.76 -5.94
CA ARG A 19 25.97 -12.17 -4.98
C ARG A 19 25.46 -13.52 -5.46
N SER A 20 26.07 -14.58 -4.97
CA SER A 20 25.66 -15.95 -5.28
C SER A 20 24.28 -16.18 -4.68
N GLN A 21 23.26 -16.27 -5.52
CA GLN A 21 21.95 -16.76 -5.10
C GLN A 21 21.98 -18.29 -5.16
N ILE A 22 21.51 -18.96 -4.12
CA ILE A 22 21.35 -20.42 -4.15
C ILE A 22 19.94 -20.76 -4.62
N ILE A 23 19.79 -21.87 -5.34
CA ILE A 23 18.49 -22.40 -5.72
C ILE A 23 18.25 -23.67 -4.92
N LEU A 24 17.39 -23.59 -3.91
CA LEU A 24 16.95 -24.74 -3.15
C LEU A 24 15.85 -25.47 -3.91
N LYS A 25 15.94 -26.80 -3.98
CA LYS A 25 14.94 -27.67 -4.61
C LYS A 25 14.60 -28.80 -3.66
N GLY A 26 13.35 -29.24 -3.64
CA GLY A 26 12.93 -30.32 -2.75
C GLY A 26 11.54 -30.85 -3.03
N ASN A 27 11.19 -31.92 -2.33
CA ASN A 27 9.83 -32.46 -2.27
C ASN A 27 9.33 -32.43 -0.83
N ILE A 28 8.01 -32.27 -0.68
CA ILE A 28 7.36 -32.21 0.63
C ILE A 28 6.31 -33.31 0.70
N HIS A 29 6.36 -34.08 1.78
CA HIS A 29 5.49 -35.23 2.01
C HIS A 29 4.85 -35.18 3.39
N ASP A 30 3.72 -35.85 3.53
CA ASP A 30 3.10 -36.14 4.82
C ASP A 30 3.99 -37.11 5.61
N ALA A 31 4.25 -36.82 6.89
CA ALA A 31 5.18 -37.61 7.69
C ALA A 31 4.72 -39.07 7.91
N LYS A 32 3.40 -39.33 7.94
CA LYS A 32 2.82 -40.64 8.23
C LYS A 32 2.54 -41.46 6.98
N SER A 33 1.80 -40.87 6.04
CA SER A 33 1.33 -41.53 4.83
C SER A 33 2.35 -41.45 3.69
N ASN A 34 3.33 -40.55 3.79
CA ASN A 34 4.34 -40.29 2.76
C ASN A 34 3.73 -39.84 1.41
N SER A 35 2.47 -39.38 1.39
CA SER A 35 1.85 -38.79 0.22
C SER A 35 2.43 -37.39 -0.05
N PRO A 36 2.56 -36.95 -1.31
CA PRO A 36 3.04 -35.62 -1.64
C PRO A 36 2.08 -34.54 -1.10
N LEU A 37 2.65 -33.47 -0.55
CA LEU A 37 1.89 -32.35 -0.01
C LEU A 37 1.90 -31.17 -0.96
N ALA A 38 0.74 -30.94 -1.57
CA ALA A 38 0.51 -29.84 -2.49
C ALA A 38 0.39 -28.49 -1.76
N TYR A 39 0.90 -27.44 -2.40
CA TYR A 39 0.70 -26.03 -2.02
C TYR A 39 1.15 -25.64 -0.60
N VAL A 40 2.15 -26.33 -0.05
CA VAL A 40 2.83 -25.98 1.20
C VAL A 40 3.50 -24.62 1.01
N ASN A 41 3.27 -23.67 1.93
CA ASN A 41 3.94 -22.37 1.88
C ASN A 41 5.36 -22.52 2.42
N ILE A 42 6.35 -22.11 1.64
CA ILE A 42 7.77 -22.24 1.95
C ILE A 42 8.38 -20.85 1.88
N GLY A 43 9.00 -20.34 2.94
CA GLY A 43 9.58 -19.00 2.88
C GLY A 43 10.36 -18.60 4.11
N ILE A 44 11.00 -17.44 4.02
CA ILE A 44 11.81 -16.91 5.10
C ILE A 44 10.96 -15.93 5.90
N ASN A 45 10.77 -16.21 7.19
CA ASN A 45 9.85 -15.45 8.02
C ASN A 45 10.16 -13.94 7.99
N LYS A 46 9.12 -13.12 7.76
CA LYS A 46 9.18 -11.65 7.63
C LYS A 46 10.00 -11.11 6.46
N LYS A 47 10.49 -11.99 5.58
CA LYS A 47 11.15 -11.61 4.33
C LYS A 47 10.21 -11.97 3.19
N ASN A 48 10.11 -11.12 2.18
CA ASN A 48 9.23 -11.37 1.02
C ASN A 48 9.88 -12.40 0.05
N ILE A 49 10.48 -13.46 0.60
CA ILE A 49 11.22 -14.51 -0.13
C ILE A 49 10.55 -15.84 0.22
N GLY A 50 9.90 -16.45 -0.76
CA GLY A 50 9.18 -17.71 -0.58
C GLY A 50 8.60 -18.26 -1.89
N THR A 51 8.07 -19.46 -1.81
CA THR A 51 7.46 -20.23 -2.90
C THR A 51 6.37 -21.14 -2.32
N THR A 52 5.69 -21.90 -3.17
CA THR A 52 4.76 -22.96 -2.76
C THR A 52 5.09 -24.27 -3.45
N SER A 53 4.83 -25.42 -2.80
CA SER A 53 4.94 -26.70 -3.50
C SER A 53 3.84 -26.87 -4.56
N MET A 54 4.19 -27.59 -5.63
CA MET A 54 3.28 -28.01 -6.69
C MET A 54 2.37 -29.16 -6.23
N GLU A 55 1.42 -29.59 -7.07
CA GLU A 55 0.49 -30.69 -6.76
C GLU A 55 1.19 -32.01 -6.41
N ASN A 56 2.37 -32.25 -7.01
CA ASN A 56 3.20 -33.42 -6.74
C ASN A 56 4.15 -33.24 -5.54
N GLY A 57 4.00 -32.17 -4.75
CA GLY A 57 4.84 -31.88 -3.58
C GLY A 57 6.20 -31.25 -3.89
N TRP A 58 6.56 -31.08 -5.17
CA TRP A 58 7.83 -30.49 -5.58
C TRP A 58 7.86 -28.98 -5.38
N PHE A 59 9.01 -28.41 -4.99
CA PHE A 59 9.21 -26.97 -4.91
C PHE A 59 10.61 -26.53 -5.36
N SER A 60 10.71 -25.25 -5.73
CA SER A 60 11.99 -24.57 -5.92
C SER A 60 11.94 -23.13 -5.40
N LEU A 61 12.97 -22.74 -4.66
CA LEU A 61 13.10 -21.41 -4.07
C LEU A 61 14.49 -20.83 -4.33
N LYS A 62 14.54 -19.60 -4.87
CA LYS A 62 15.77 -18.81 -4.97
C LYS A 62 16.00 -18.07 -3.66
N ILE A 63 17.16 -18.27 -3.05
CA ILE A 63 17.53 -17.65 -1.78
C ILE A 63 18.76 -16.76 -2.01
N PRO A 64 18.67 -15.44 -1.76
CA PRO A 64 19.82 -14.54 -1.81
C PRO A 64 20.91 -14.89 -0.79
N ALA A 65 22.19 -14.66 -1.12
CA ALA A 65 23.34 -14.92 -0.22
C ALA A 65 23.17 -14.30 1.18
N GLU A 66 22.58 -13.10 1.26
CA GLU A 66 22.34 -12.37 2.50
C GLU A 66 21.36 -13.07 3.46
N ASN A 67 20.66 -14.11 2.98
CA ASN A 67 19.67 -14.86 3.74
C ASN A 67 20.09 -16.29 4.11
N LEU A 68 21.34 -16.68 3.84
CA LEU A 68 21.81 -18.06 4.09
C LEU A 68 21.84 -18.44 5.58
N MET A 69 21.87 -17.45 6.47
CA MET A 69 21.82 -17.65 7.92
C MET A 69 20.40 -17.60 8.51
N ASP A 70 19.38 -17.37 7.67
CA ASP A 70 17.99 -17.34 8.12
C ASP A 70 17.40 -18.75 8.23
N THR A 71 16.15 -18.80 8.70
CA THR A 71 15.35 -20.01 8.83
C THR A 71 14.28 -20.06 7.74
N LEU A 72 14.18 -21.20 7.08
CA LEU A 72 13.14 -21.51 6.12
C LEU A 72 11.95 -22.16 6.83
N ARG A 73 10.77 -21.58 6.68
CA ARG A 73 9.52 -22.03 7.28
C ARG A 73 8.66 -22.75 6.24
N PHE A 74 8.32 -23.99 6.55
CA PHE A 74 7.33 -24.79 5.85
C PHE A 74 6.02 -24.74 6.64
N SER A 75 4.97 -24.26 6.01
CA SER A 75 3.66 -24.16 6.63
C SER A 75 2.59 -24.65 5.67
N LEU A 76 1.99 -25.77 6.05
CA LEU A 76 0.75 -26.25 5.48
C LEU A 76 -0.30 -26.29 6.57
N VAL A 77 -1.50 -26.04 6.14
CA VAL A 77 -2.71 -26.10 6.92
C VAL A 77 -2.97 -27.50 7.45
N GLY A 78 -3.33 -27.65 8.73
CA GLY A 78 -3.56 -28.96 9.33
C GLY A 78 -2.27 -29.72 9.62
N TYR A 79 -1.12 -29.07 9.43
CA TYR A 79 0.21 -29.58 9.76
C TYR A 79 0.91 -28.64 10.74
N GLU A 80 1.80 -29.19 11.54
CA GLU A 80 2.70 -28.40 12.37
C GLU A 80 3.65 -27.58 11.49
N GLN A 81 3.95 -26.35 11.93
CA GLN A 81 4.93 -25.53 11.23
C GLN A 81 6.32 -26.11 11.46
N LEU A 82 7.06 -26.32 10.37
CA LEU A 82 8.44 -26.79 10.42
C LEU A 82 9.38 -25.65 10.03
N ASP A 83 10.30 -25.33 10.93
CA ASP A 83 11.33 -24.33 10.74
C ASP A 83 12.69 -25.03 10.59
N VAL A 84 13.37 -24.82 9.46
CA VAL A 84 14.67 -25.45 9.15
C VAL A 84 15.71 -24.38 8.84
N ALA A 85 16.87 -24.45 9.47
CA ALA A 85 17.98 -23.53 9.18
C ALA A 85 18.48 -23.72 7.73
N ILE A 86 18.61 -22.64 6.97
CA ILE A 86 18.97 -22.72 5.54
C ILE A 86 20.38 -23.31 5.36
N ASN A 87 21.30 -22.97 6.25
CA ASN A 87 22.67 -23.50 6.24
C ASN A 87 22.75 -25.03 6.50
N ALA A 88 21.69 -25.64 7.04
CA ALA A 88 21.60 -27.09 7.21
C ALA A 88 21.10 -27.80 5.94
N LEU A 89 20.60 -27.06 4.95
CA LEU A 89 20.08 -27.58 3.69
C LEU A 89 21.14 -27.45 2.60
N SER A 90 21.60 -28.59 2.06
CA SER A 90 22.60 -28.59 0.99
C SER A 90 21.97 -28.12 -0.33
N PRO A 91 22.44 -27.02 -0.97
CA PRO A 91 21.87 -26.52 -2.22
C PRO A 91 22.07 -27.49 -3.40
N ASP A 92 23.08 -28.34 -3.32
CA ASP A 92 23.47 -29.28 -4.39
C ASP A 92 22.65 -30.58 -4.38
N ARG A 93 21.70 -30.73 -3.44
CA ARG A 93 20.85 -31.92 -3.32
C ARG A 93 19.38 -31.54 -3.22
N THR A 94 18.53 -32.40 -3.76
CA THR A 94 17.09 -32.31 -3.54
C THR A 94 16.80 -32.61 -2.07
N VAL A 95 16.16 -31.66 -1.38
CA VAL A 95 15.79 -31.80 0.03
C VAL A 95 14.45 -32.50 0.15
N GLU A 96 14.36 -33.47 1.04
CA GLU A 96 13.10 -34.14 1.40
C GLU A 96 12.60 -33.58 2.73
N ILE A 97 11.39 -33.01 2.73
CA ILE A 97 10.75 -32.41 3.90
C ILE A 97 9.51 -33.21 4.26
N LYS A 98 9.36 -33.50 5.55
CA LYS A 98 8.17 -34.17 6.09
C LYS A 98 7.45 -33.24 7.06
N LEU A 99 6.13 -33.13 6.92
CA LEU A 99 5.30 -32.36 7.84
C LEU A 99 4.41 -33.31 8.64
N ASP A 100 4.34 -33.08 9.95
CA ASP A 100 3.46 -33.80 10.86
C ASP A 100 2.08 -33.15 10.91
N GLU A 101 1.03 -33.97 10.84
CA GLU A 101 -0.34 -33.49 11.02
C GLU A 101 -0.56 -32.94 12.44
N LYS A 102 -1.25 -31.82 12.51
CA LYS A 102 -1.63 -31.16 13.76
C LYS A 102 -2.94 -31.75 14.29
N ALA A 103 -2.93 -32.23 15.52
CA ALA A 103 -4.14 -32.73 16.18
C ALA A 103 -5.03 -31.55 16.64
N ALA A 104 -6.22 -31.41 16.07
CA ALA A 104 -7.19 -30.39 16.46
C ALA A 104 -8.24 -30.95 17.44
N TRP A 105 -8.40 -30.29 18.60
CA TRP A 105 -9.51 -30.53 19.52
C TRP A 105 -10.70 -29.63 19.14
N LEU A 106 -11.89 -30.21 18.99
CA LEU A 106 -13.11 -29.44 18.74
C LEU A 106 -13.50 -28.68 20.01
N LYS A 107 -13.69 -27.36 19.90
CA LYS A 107 -14.34 -26.58 20.96
C LYS A 107 -15.84 -26.87 20.96
N GLU A 108 -16.39 -26.98 22.17
CA GLU A 108 -17.80 -27.20 22.45
C GLU A 108 -18.71 -26.24 21.65
N LEU A 109 -19.68 -26.80 20.94
CA LEU A 109 -20.65 -26.08 20.12
C LEU A 109 -21.87 -25.71 20.97
N LYS A 110 -22.13 -24.41 21.14
CA LYS A 110 -23.42 -23.92 21.65
C LYS A 110 -24.44 -23.98 20.52
N ILE A 111 -25.49 -24.78 20.68
CA ILE A 111 -26.61 -24.86 19.72
C ILE A 111 -27.44 -23.58 19.85
N LEU A 112 -27.57 -22.82 18.76
CA LEU A 112 -28.43 -21.64 18.69
C LEU A 112 -29.89 -22.07 18.56
N GLY A 113 -30.76 -21.56 19.44
CA GLY A 113 -32.19 -21.91 19.48
C GLY A 113 -33.08 -21.13 18.50
N SER A 114 -32.53 -20.19 17.73
CA SER A 114 -33.23 -19.36 16.76
C SER A 114 -32.87 -19.77 15.33
N LYS A 115 -33.83 -19.70 14.38
CA LYS A 115 -33.55 -19.96 12.96
C LYS A 115 -32.58 -18.88 12.46
N PRO A 116 -31.35 -19.24 12.02
CA PRO A 116 -30.38 -18.25 11.60
C PRO A 116 -30.86 -17.54 10.34
N VAL A 117 -30.50 -16.26 10.21
CA VAL A 117 -30.78 -15.43 9.04
C VAL A 117 -29.48 -15.12 8.30
N GLU A 118 -29.57 -14.98 6.99
CA GLU A 118 -28.42 -14.62 6.17
C GLU A 118 -28.18 -13.10 6.21
N LYS A 119 -26.95 -12.68 6.50
CA LYS A 119 -26.51 -11.29 6.48
C LYS A 119 -25.15 -11.16 5.80
N SER A 120 -24.88 -9.99 5.22
CA SER A 120 -23.63 -9.70 4.52
C SER A 120 -22.83 -8.60 5.21
N TYR A 121 -21.52 -8.85 5.38
CA TYR A 121 -20.59 -8.03 6.14
C TYR A 121 -19.36 -7.68 5.29
N GLY A 122 -18.92 -6.43 5.33
CA GLY A 122 -17.86 -5.89 4.45
C GLY A 122 -18.39 -4.83 3.48
N ILE A 123 -17.70 -4.64 2.35
CA ILE A 123 -18.02 -3.61 1.36
C ILE A 123 -18.87 -4.24 0.25
N LYS A 124 -20.18 -3.93 0.26
CA LYS A 124 -21.20 -4.55 -0.60
C LYS A 124 -21.60 -3.67 -1.77
N LYS A 125 -21.51 -2.34 -1.59
CA LYS A 125 -21.73 -1.37 -2.64
C LYS A 125 -20.42 -0.95 -3.24
N ARG A 126 -20.50 -0.90 -4.56
CA ARG A 126 -19.53 -0.27 -5.41
C ARG A 126 -19.71 1.24 -5.27
N GLY A 127 -18.61 1.98 -5.23
CA GLY A 127 -18.66 3.37 -5.67
C GLY A 127 -18.93 3.40 -7.19
N GLY A 128 -18.78 4.57 -7.81
CA GLY A 128 -18.39 4.62 -9.22
C GLY A 128 -17.13 3.78 -9.51
N PRO A 129 -16.87 3.51 -10.80
CA PRO A 129 -15.93 2.48 -11.22
C PRO A 129 -14.48 2.93 -11.01
N ILE A 130 -13.88 2.59 -9.87
CA ILE A 130 -12.43 2.67 -9.64
C ILE A 130 -11.91 1.26 -9.52
N HIS A 131 -11.02 0.89 -10.43
CA HIS A 131 -10.42 -0.42 -10.45
C HIS A 131 -8.92 -0.32 -10.19
N PHE A 132 -8.35 -1.35 -9.56
CA PHE A 132 -6.94 -1.38 -9.23
C PHE A 132 -6.34 -2.75 -9.53
N THR A 133 -5.05 -2.75 -9.87
CA THR A 133 -4.22 -3.95 -10.01
C THR A 133 -3.15 -3.93 -8.91
N ASP A 134 -3.51 -3.97 -7.61
CA ASP A 134 -2.44 -4.01 -6.61
C ASP A 134 -1.61 -5.28 -6.83
N GLY A 135 -0.30 -5.08 -7.01
CA GLY A 135 0.70 -6.14 -6.80
C GLY A 135 0.81 -7.23 -7.86
N MET A 136 -0.09 -7.34 -8.84
CA MET A 136 0.05 -8.29 -9.96
C MET A 136 0.87 -7.65 -11.10
N PHE A 137 2.15 -7.39 -10.84
CA PHE A 137 3.05 -6.76 -11.81
C PHE A 137 3.83 -7.79 -12.64
N SER A 138 3.94 -9.02 -12.15
CA SER A 138 4.63 -10.14 -12.80
C SER A 138 3.78 -11.42 -12.81
N GLN A 139 4.12 -12.34 -13.74
CA GLN A 139 3.40 -13.60 -13.98
C GLN A 139 3.49 -14.60 -12.80
N ASN A 140 4.42 -14.38 -11.88
CA ASN A 140 4.68 -15.26 -10.73
C ASN A 140 4.26 -14.63 -9.40
N ASP A 141 3.66 -13.44 -9.42
CA ASP A 141 3.30 -12.73 -8.19
C ASP A 141 2.11 -13.42 -7.52
N ILE A 142 2.34 -13.98 -6.32
CA ILE A 142 1.26 -14.32 -5.41
C ILE A 142 0.77 -13.00 -4.81
N PHE A 143 -0.52 -12.73 -4.90
CA PHE A 143 -1.09 -11.53 -4.32
C PHE A 143 -2.29 -11.85 -3.45
N GLU A 144 -2.25 -11.39 -2.19
CA GLU A 144 -3.33 -11.60 -1.23
C GLU A 144 -3.88 -10.26 -0.77
N ILE A 145 -5.18 -10.07 -1.01
CA ILE A 145 -5.96 -8.92 -0.53
C ILE A 145 -6.83 -9.34 0.64
N GLY A 146 -6.99 -8.46 1.61
CA GLY A 146 -7.74 -8.69 2.83
C GLY A 146 -8.68 -7.53 3.14
N GLN A 147 -9.84 -7.86 3.69
CA GLN A 147 -10.83 -6.89 4.15
C GLN A 147 -11.19 -7.18 5.60
N LEU A 148 -11.20 -6.13 6.44
CA LEU A 148 -11.72 -6.22 7.79
C LEU A 148 -13.24 -6.40 7.77
N ILE A 149 -13.69 -7.47 8.40
CA ILE A 149 -15.08 -7.81 8.64
C ILE A 149 -15.39 -7.53 10.11
N LYS A 150 -16.36 -6.64 10.35
CA LYS A 150 -16.85 -6.30 11.70
C LYS A 150 -18.12 -7.06 11.97
N LEU A 151 -17.99 -8.27 12.50
CA LEU A 151 -19.10 -9.19 12.71
C LEU A 151 -19.86 -8.91 14.02
N GLY A 152 -19.18 -8.30 15.00
CA GLY A 152 -19.70 -8.16 16.36
C GLY A 152 -19.45 -9.41 17.23
N SER A 153 -20.18 -9.53 18.35
CA SER A 153 -19.91 -10.53 19.39
C SER A 153 -20.56 -11.90 19.17
N GLY A 154 -21.50 -12.01 18.23
CA GLY A 154 -22.23 -13.24 17.95
C GLY A 154 -21.47 -14.21 17.04
N PRO A 155 -21.73 -15.52 17.13
CA PRO A 155 -21.23 -16.49 16.17
C PRO A 155 -21.90 -16.34 14.80
N ALA A 156 -21.10 -16.48 13.75
CA ALA A 156 -21.58 -16.45 12.37
C ALA A 156 -21.01 -17.62 11.58
N GLN A 157 -21.90 -18.39 10.96
CA GLN A 157 -21.51 -19.44 10.03
C GLN A 157 -21.31 -18.81 8.65
N ILE A 158 -20.06 -18.78 8.18
CA ILE A 158 -19.70 -18.15 6.92
C ILE A 158 -20.15 -19.03 5.75
N THR A 159 -20.95 -18.47 4.84
CA THR A 159 -21.50 -19.18 3.68
C THR A 159 -20.82 -18.81 2.37
N SER A 160 -20.29 -17.59 2.26
CA SER A 160 -19.52 -17.18 1.08
C SER A 160 -18.56 -16.02 1.36
N ALA A 161 -17.55 -15.89 0.50
CA ALA A 161 -16.79 -14.66 0.31
C ALA A 161 -17.06 -14.15 -1.12
N ASN A 162 -17.10 -12.83 -1.30
CA ASN A 162 -17.52 -12.22 -2.57
C ASN A 162 -16.58 -11.07 -2.90
N LEU A 163 -15.92 -11.15 -4.05
CA LEU A 163 -15.00 -10.13 -4.56
C LEU A 163 -15.55 -9.53 -5.85
N TYR A 164 -15.53 -8.22 -5.97
CA TYR A 164 -15.89 -7.58 -7.24
C TYR A 164 -14.68 -7.50 -8.17
N VAL A 165 -14.77 -8.15 -9.32
CA VAL A 165 -13.75 -8.16 -10.38
C VAL A 165 -14.19 -7.21 -11.51
N ASP A 166 -13.28 -6.36 -12.02
CA ASP A 166 -13.54 -5.42 -13.11
C ASP A 166 -12.76 -5.79 -14.38
N SER A 167 -12.65 -7.08 -14.65
CA SER A 167 -11.93 -7.63 -15.80
C SER A 167 -12.65 -8.85 -16.34
N ASP A 168 -12.64 -8.95 -17.66
CA ASP A 168 -13.04 -10.15 -18.37
C ASP A 168 -11.79 -10.82 -18.94
N THR A 169 -11.49 -12.02 -18.44
CA THR A 169 -10.46 -12.87 -19.03
C THR A 169 -11.11 -14.12 -19.63
N GLU A 170 -10.45 -14.71 -20.62
CA GLU A 170 -10.91 -15.95 -21.25
C GLU A 170 -10.64 -17.18 -20.36
N ASP A 171 -9.84 -17.00 -19.31
CA ASP A 171 -9.25 -18.07 -18.53
C ASP A 171 -9.71 -18.08 -17.06
N SER A 172 -9.58 -19.25 -16.45
CA SER A 172 -9.83 -19.43 -15.03
C SER A 172 -8.58 -19.18 -14.19
N ALA A 173 -8.77 -18.54 -13.04
CA ALA A 173 -7.76 -18.33 -12.02
C ALA A 173 -8.08 -19.13 -10.76
N SER A 174 -7.03 -19.51 -10.04
CA SER A 174 -7.14 -20.24 -8.77
C SER A 174 -7.01 -19.25 -7.60
N PHE A 175 -7.97 -19.33 -6.69
CA PHE A 175 -8.07 -18.45 -5.53
C PHE A 175 -8.06 -19.26 -4.25
N ARG A 176 -7.26 -18.84 -3.28
CA ARG A 176 -7.31 -19.36 -1.92
C ARG A 176 -7.99 -18.34 -1.01
N ILE A 177 -9.00 -18.79 -0.27
CA ILE A 177 -9.70 -17.96 0.71
C ILE A 177 -9.10 -18.23 2.08
N ASN A 178 -8.67 -17.18 2.76
CA ASN A 178 -8.06 -17.25 4.09
C ASN A 178 -8.82 -16.37 5.08
N PHE A 179 -8.78 -16.74 6.36
CA PHE A 179 -9.34 -15.95 7.45
C PHE A 179 -8.26 -15.69 8.49
N TYR A 180 -8.06 -14.44 8.91
CA TYR A 180 -7.05 -14.07 9.90
C TYR A 180 -7.67 -13.32 11.07
N ARG A 181 -7.07 -13.51 12.25
CA ARG A 181 -7.32 -12.68 13.42
C ARG A 181 -6.94 -11.24 13.12
N TYR A 182 -7.68 -10.32 13.70
CA TYR A 182 -7.42 -8.89 13.64
C TYR A 182 -6.99 -8.40 15.02
N ASP A 183 -5.69 -8.19 15.20
CA ASP A 183 -5.09 -7.76 16.46
C ASP A 183 -4.20 -6.54 16.20
N MET A 184 -4.18 -5.55 17.11
CA MET A 184 -3.29 -4.38 17.02
C MET A 184 -3.36 -3.65 15.65
N ASP A 185 -4.57 -3.51 15.12
CA ASP A 185 -4.85 -2.82 13.85
C ASP A 185 -4.26 -3.48 12.59
N LYS A 186 -4.02 -4.79 12.62
CA LYS A 186 -3.50 -5.54 11.47
C LYS A 186 -3.91 -7.03 11.49
N PRO A 187 -3.81 -7.74 10.35
CA PRO A 187 -3.97 -9.18 10.34
C PRO A 187 -2.81 -9.85 11.12
N SER A 188 -3.10 -10.85 11.94
CA SER A 188 -2.11 -11.54 12.79
C SER A 188 -1.91 -13.01 12.40
N SER A 189 -2.71 -13.94 12.94
CA SER A 189 -2.63 -15.37 12.68
C SER A 189 -3.87 -15.90 11.95
N ARG A 190 -3.70 -16.98 11.19
CA ARG A 190 -4.79 -17.62 10.44
C ARG A 190 -5.76 -18.30 11.41
N ILE A 191 -7.06 -18.07 11.22
CA ILE A 191 -8.15 -18.64 12.05
C ILE A 191 -8.61 -19.97 11.47
N VAL A 192 -8.95 -19.98 10.18
CA VAL A 192 -9.35 -21.19 9.47
C VAL A 192 -8.10 -21.78 8.87
N GLU A 193 -7.63 -22.88 9.46
CA GLU A 193 -6.49 -23.56 8.90
C GLU A 193 -6.88 -24.12 7.53
N LYS A 194 -7.98 -24.88 7.35
CA LYS A 194 -8.40 -25.54 6.08
C LYS A 194 -8.06 -24.76 4.79
N SER A 195 -7.48 -25.44 3.79
CA SER A 195 -7.16 -24.83 2.49
C SER A 195 -8.43 -24.71 1.66
N LEU A 196 -8.93 -23.48 1.50
CA LEU A 196 -10.15 -23.17 0.77
C LEU A 196 -9.78 -22.72 -0.65
N LEU A 197 -9.44 -23.69 -1.50
CA LEU A 197 -9.03 -23.45 -2.89
C LEU A 197 -10.22 -23.56 -3.83
N GLN A 198 -10.41 -22.55 -4.69
CA GLN A 198 -11.45 -22.54 -5.72
C GLN A 198 -10.92 -21.97 -7.03
N LYS A 199 -11.28 -22.62 -8.13
CA LYS A 199 -10.94 -22.18 -9.48
C LYS A 199 -12.18 -21.55 -10.13
N HIS A 200 -12.04 -20.31 -10.58
CA HIS A 200 -13.15 -19.54 -11.14
C HIS A 200 -12.76 -18.89 -12.45
N LEU A 201 -13.72 -18.77 -13.37
CA LEU A 201 -13.57 -17.93 -14.56
C LEU A 201 -13.59 -16.46 -14.14
N VAL A 202 -12.59 -15.69 -14.58
CA VAL A 202 -12.49 -14.28 -14.20
C VAL A 202 -13.34 -13.45 -15.15
N LYS A 203 -14.59 -13.18 -14.73
CA LYS A 203 -15.52 -12.29 -15.43
C LYS A 203 -15.84 -11.08 -14.58
N LYS A 204 -16.12 -9.97 -15.25
CA LYS A 204 -16.56 -8.73 -14.62
C LYS A 204 -17.83 -8.97 -13.82
N GLY A 205 -17.81 -8.55 -12.56
CA GLY A 205 -18.91 -8.70 -11.62
C GLY A 205 -18.50 -9.30 -10.28
N TRP A 206 -19.50 -9.72 -9.50
CA TRP A 206 -19.29 -10.39 -8.22
C TRP A 206 -18.84 -11.83 -8.43
N LEU A 207 -17.58 -12.09 -8.11
CA LEU A 207 -17.04 -13.44 -8.00
C LEU A 207 -17.36 -14.00 -6.62
N ARG A 208 -18.26 -14.99 -6.57
CA ARG A 208 -18.72 -15.64 -5.34
C ARG A 208 -17.96 -16.93 -5.08
N PHE A 209 -17.30 -17.01 -3.93
CA PHE A 209 -16.65 -18.20 -3.40
C PHE A 209 -17.59 -18.89 -2.42
N ASP A 210 -18.08 -20.09 -2.75
CA ASP A 210 -18.97 -20.84 -1.87
C ASP A 210 -18.19 -21.46 -0.71
N LEU A 211 -18.64 -21.26 0.53
CA LEU A 211 -17.94 -21.74 1.72
C LEU A 211 -18.82 -22.64 2.60
N THR A 212 -20.02 -22.98 2.13
CA THR A 212 -21.00 -23.77 2.89
C THR A 212 -20.44 -25.13 3.32
N TYR A 213 -19.68 -25.78 2.43
CA TYR A 213 -19.04 -27.08 2.67
C TYR A 213 -17.97 -27.05 3.77
N ALA A 214 -17.41 -25.88 4.09
CA ALA A 214 -16.25 -25.78 4.98
C ALA A 214 -16.65 -25.78 6.47
N GLY A 215 -17.92 -25.48 6.78
CA GLY A 215 -18.44 -25.44 8.15
C GLY A 215 -17.77 -24.36 9.02
N ILE A 216 -17.42 -23.22 8.43
CA ILE A 216 -16.65 -22.17 9.10
C ILE A 216 -17.58 -21.37 10.02
N VAL A 217 -17.28 -21.35 11.31
CA VAL A 217 -17.97 -20.52 12.30
C VAL A 217 -16.96 -19.58 12.94
N LEU A 218 -17.20 -18.27 12.81
CA LEU A 218 -16.33 -17.21 13.32
C LEU A 218 -17.09 -16.28 14.25
N ASN A 219 -16.38 -15.71 15.23
CA ASN A 219 -16.92 -14.76 16.19
C ASN A 219 -15.94 -13.59 16.31
N GLY A 220 -16.45 -12.37 16.51
CA GLY A 220 -15.62 -11.17 16.61
C GLY A 220 -15.15 -10.65 15.25
N ASP A 221 -14.34 -9.61 15.30
CA ASP A 221 -13.75 -9.01 14.10
C ASP A 221 -12.64 -9.90 13.52
N PHE A 222 -12.63 -10.05 12.21
CA PHE A 222 -11.63 -10.85 11.50
C PHE A 222 -11.34 -10.27 10.13
N ILE A 223 -10.26 -10.73 9.50
CA ILE A 223 -9.92 -10.42 8.12
C ILE A 223 -10.33 -11.59 7.25
N VAL A 224 -11.17 -11.35 6.24
CA VAL A 224 -11.30 -12.26 5.10
C VAL A 224 -10.26 -11.86 4.07
N ALA A 225 -9.54 -12.83 3.51
CA ALA A 225 -8.54 -12.58 2.50
C ALA A 225 -8.67 -13.52 1.31
N ILE A 226 -8.36 -13.01 0.12
CA ILE A 226 -8.37 -13.73 -1.14
C ILE A 226 -6.96 -13.64 -1.72
N GLU A 227 -6.33 -14.79 -1.83
CA GLU A 227 -5.02 -14.98 -2.43
C GLU A 227 -5.19 -15.51 -3.86
N CYS A 228 -4.75 -14.74 -4.84
CA CYS A 228 -4.65 -15.22 -6.22
C CYS A 228 -3.35 -16.00 -6.39
N LEU A 229 -3.47 -17.26 -6.85
CA LEU A 229 -2.32 -18.12 -7.06
C LEU A 229 -1.80 -18.02 -8.50
N PRO A 230 -0.48 -18.05 -8.71
CA PRO A 230 0.12 -18.02 -10.03
C PRO A 230 -0.27 -19.27 -10.83
N ASN A 231 -0.46 -19.10 -12.14
CA ASN A 231 -0.72 -20.20 -13.07
C ASN A 231 0.49 -20.37 -14.02
N PRO A 232 1.35 -21.38 -13.81
CA PRO A 232 2.58 -21.55 -14.57
C PRO A 232 2.35 -21.96 -16.04
N GLU A 233 1.15 -22.43 -16.40
CA GLU A 233 0.85 -22.94 -17.74
C GLU A 233 0.29 -21.89 -18.71
N LYS A 234 -0.01 -20.65 -18.26
CA LYS A 234 -0.76 -19.69 -19.07
C LYS A 234 -0.23 -18.26 -18.98
N SER A 235 -0.15 -17.59 -20.14
CA SER A 235 0.39 -16.24 -20.25
C SER A 235 -0.65 -15.15 -19.96
N GLY A 236 -0.33 -14.28 -19.00
CA GLY A 236 -0.29 -12.85 -19.31
C GLY A 236 -1.50 -11.95 -19.01
N LYS A 237 -2.52 -12.34 -18.24
CA LYS A 237 -3.59 -11.38 -17.86
C LYS A 237 -3.68 -11.18 -16.36
N SER A 238 -3.08 -10.08 -15.87
CA SER A 238 -3.51 -9.47 -14.61
C SER A 238 -4.97 -9.08 -14.75
N PHE A 239 -5.74 -9.25 -13.68
CA PHE A 239 -7.11 -8.76 -13.62
C PHE A 239 -7.20 -7.66 -12.58
N THR A 240 -8.11 -6.73 -12.82
CA THR A 240 -8.46 -5.65 -11.91
C THR A 240 -9.62 -6.07 -11.03
N TYR A 241 -9.65 -5.52 -9.82
CA TYR A 241 -10.82 -5.57 -8.93
C TYR A 241 -11.24 -4.16 -8.55
N GLU A 242 -12.48 -4.04 -8.11
CA GLU A 242 -13.05 -2.73 -7.77
C GLU A 242 -12.72 -2.33 -6.33
N ILE A 243 -12.42 -1.05 -6.16
CA ILE A 243 -12.03 -0.46 -4.89
C ILE A 243 -12.96 0.69 -4.52
N LYS A 244 -13.09 0.93 -3.22
CA LYS A 244 -13.73 2.10 -2.64
C LYS A 244 -12.64 3.02 -2.07
N LEU A 245 -12.66 4.30 -2.43
CA LEU A 245 -11.83 5.32 -1.80
C LEU A 245 -12.51 5.89 -0.56
N GLY A 246 -11.73 6.18 0.48
CA GLY A 246 -12.20 6.83 1.71
C GLY A 246 -13.19 6.00 2.56
N GLY A 247 -13.55 6.56 3.71
CA GLY A 247 -14.29 5.87 4.76
C GLY A 247 -13.37 5.28 5.83
N SER A 248 -13.97 4.60 6.80
CA SER A 248 -13.31 4.07 8.00
C SER A 248 -12.97 2.58 7.91
N SER A 249 -13.31 1.94 6.79
CA SER A 249 -12.96 0.55 6.51
C SER A 249 -11.45 0.33 6.53
N LYS A 250 -11.03 -0.92 6.68
CA LYS A 250 -9.61 -1.28 6.63
C LYS A 250 -9.43 -2.46 5.71
N SER A 251 -8.51 -2.29 4.78
CA SER A 251 -8.10 -3.33 3.87
C SER A 251 -6.61 -3.55 4.03
N PHE A 252 -6.15 -4.71 3.57
CA PHE A 252 -4.78 -5.14 3.74
C PHE A 252 -4.32 -5.86 2.50
N TYR A 253 -3.04 -5.80 2.20
CA TYR A 253 -2.49 -6.62 1.13
C TYR A 253 -1.07 -7.08 1.43
N ARG A 254 -0.66 -8.15 0.76
CA ARG A 254 0.72 -8.61 0.74
C ARG A 254 1.02 -9.37 -0.55
N ARG A 255 2.29 -9.42 -0.92
CA ARG A 255 2.79 -10.06 -2.15
C ARG A 255 3.29 -11.50 -1.94
N ASN A 256 3.10 -12.05 -0.75
CA ASN A 256 3.52 -13.40 -0.38
C ASN A 256 2.73 -13.82 0.87
N SER A 257 2.29 -15.07 0.96
CA SER A 257 1.59 -15.65 2.12
C SER A 257 2.39 -15.64 3.43
N GLN A 258 3.71 -15.42 3.37
CA GLN A 258 4.60 -15.21 4.51
C GLN A 258 5.16 -13.78 4.59
N GLY A 259 4.75 -12.91 3.67
CA GLY A 259 5.14 -11.50 3.62
C GLY A 259 4.42 -10.64 4.68
N GLN A 260 4.93 -9.41 4.85
CA GLN A 260 4.32 -8.43 5.75
C GLN A 260 3.04 -7.86 5.14
N TRP A 261 2.02 -7.69 5.98
CA TRP A 261 0.79 -6.99 5.62
C TRP A 261 1.03 -5.49 5.50
N ASN A 262 0.51 -4.92 4.41
CA ASN A 262 0.47 -3.49 4.15
C ASN A 262 -0.97 -3.01 4.15
N THR A 263 -1.17 -1.72 4.38
CA THR A 263 -2.51 -1.08 4.34
C THR A 263 -2.56 -0.17 3.11
N PRO A 264 -3.41 -0.46 2.11
CA PRO A 264 -3.58 0.41 0.97
C PRO A 264 -4.40 1.66 1.36
N PRO A 265 -4.30 2.76 0.60
CA PRO A 265 -5.10 3.98 0.82
C PRO A 265 -6.59 3.81 0.41
N HIS A 266 -6.96 2.65 -0.10
CA HIS A 266 -8.28 2.30 -0.59
C HIS A 266 -8.82 1.05 0.11
N HIS A 267 -10.06 0.68 -0.21
CA HIS A 267 -10.70 -0.51 0.32
C HIS A 267 -11.18 -1.45 -0.77
N TYR A 268 -10.96 -2.75 -0.61
CA TYR A 268 -11.41 -3.73 -1.59
C TYR A 268 -12.93 -3.92 -1.49
N CYS A 269 -13.62 -3.95 -2.63
CA CYS A 269 -15.02 -4.37 -2.70
C CYS A 269 -15.11 -5.89 -2.45
N LEU A 270 -14.99 -6.25 -1.18
CA LEU A 270 -14.92 -7.59 -0.65
C LEU A 270 -15.85 -7.70 0.56
N PHE A 271 -16.75 -8.67 0.53
CA PHE A 271 -17.66 -8.94 1.63
C PHE A 271 -17.87 -10.44 1.82
N ILE A 272 -18.28 -10.83 3.03
CA ILE A 272 -18.73 -12.18 3.34
C ILE A 272 -20.23 -12.22 3.50
N THR A 273 -20.81 -13.38 3.25
CA THR A 273 -22.17 -13.71 3.65
C THR A 273 -22.12 -14.76 4.75
N ALA A 274 -22.97 -14.60 5.76
CA ALA A 274 -23.00 -15.51 6.89
C ALA A 274 -24.41 -15.69 7.45
N LEU A 275 -24.65 -16.87 8.00
CA LEU A 275 -25.81 -17.20 8.81
C LEU A 275 -25.53 -16.77 10.25
N VAL A 276 -26.36 -15.88 10.78
CA VAL A 276 -26.25 -15.30 12.13
C VAL A 276 -27.57 -15.36 12.87
N ASP A 277 -27.54 -15.14 14.18
CA ASP A 277 -28.78 -14.93 14.93
C ASP A 277 -29.55 -13.72 14.36
N LYS A 278 -30.88 -13.84 14.29
CA LYS A 278 -31.79 -12.79 13.81
C LYS A 278 -31.51 -11.43 14.47
N ASP A 279 -31.20 -11.45 15.76
CA ASP A 279 -30.99 -10.24 16.57
C ASP A 279 -29.58 -9.64 16.41
N THR A 280 -28.69 -10.31 15.66
CA THR A 280 -27.36 -9.76 15.35
C THR A 280 -27.50 -8.47 14.55
N PRO A 281 -26.95 -7.31 14.98
CA PRO A 281 -27.07 -6.08 14.22
C PRO A 281 -26.54 -6.21 12.80
N GLU A 282 -27.18 -5.55 11.84
CA GLU A 282 -26.58 -5.39 10.51
C GLU A 282 -25.34 -4.51 10.61
N GLN A 283 -24.28 -4.90 9.90
CA GLN A 283 -23.14 -4.01 9.74
C GLN A 283 -23.56 -2.83 8.86
N ILE A 284 -23.56 -1.64 9.47
CA ILE A 284 -23.73 -0.38 8.74
C ILE A 284 -22.61 -0.29 7.72
N GLU A 285 -22.99 -0.10 6.47
CA GLU A 285 -22.04 0.06 5.38
C GLU A 285 -21.20 1.32 5.62
N ASP A 286 -19.89 1.13 5.60
CA ASP A 286 -18.96 2.23 5.79
C ASP A 286 -19.18 3.27 4.69
N GLN A 287 -19.45 4.51 5.07
CA GLN A 287 -19.68 5.60 4.12
C GLN A 287 -18.37 6.31 3.82
N GLN A 288 -18.27 6.91 2.62
CA GLN A 288 -17.16 7.80 2.33
C GLN A 288 -17.32 9.07 3.17
N THR A 289 -16.22 9.56 3.74
CA THR A 289 -16.21 10.87 4.38
C THR A 289 -16.52 11.93 3.33
N GLY A 290 -17.56 12.72 3.56
CA GLY A 290 -17.91 13.85 2.70
C GLY A 290 -16.97 15.04 2.92
N PRO A 291 -16.87 15.98 1.96
CA PRO A 291 -16.09 17.19 2.16
C PRO A 291 -16.69 18.04 3.29
N THR A 292 -15.82 18.68 4.07
CA THR A 292 -16.23 19.66 5.09
C THR A 292 -16.83 20.90 4.42
N PHE A 293 -16.22 21.35 3.32
CA PHE A 293 -16.76 22.42 2.49
C PHE A 293 -16.30 22.27 1.03
N LYS A 294 -16.95 23.03 0.15
CA LYS A 294 -16.60 23.12 -1.27
C LYS A 294 -16.15 24.55 -1.57
N ILE A 295 -15.13 24.70 -2.39
CA ILE A 295 -14.63 26.01 -2.80
C ILE A 295 -14.47 26.06 -4.32
N TYR A 296 -15.12 27.03 -4.96
CA TYR A 296 -14.93 27.30 -6.38
C TYR A 296 -13.66 28.13 -6.56
N SER A 297 -12.79 27.68 -7.46
CA SER A 297 -11.57 28.40 -7.81
C SER A 297 -11.77 29.24 -9.06
N ALA A 298 -11.48 30.54 -8.97
CA ALA A 298 -11.48 31.40 -10.14
C ALA A 298 -10.25 31.13 -11.03
N ALA A 299 -9.09 30.83 -10.41
CA ALA A 299 -7.87 30.49 -11.13
C ALA A 299 -8.00 29.19 -11.96
N VAL A 300 -8.63 28.16 -11.41
CA VAL A 300 -8.78 26.85 -12.07
C VAL A 300 -10.08 26.75 -12.88
N LYS A 301 -11.09 27.55 -12.53
CA LYS A 301 -12.47 27.49 -13.07
C LYS A 301 -13.16 26.16 -12.77
N ASP A 302 -12.94 25.64 -11.57
CA ASP A 302 -13.51 24.39 -11.10
C ASP A 302 -13.72 24.41 -9.59
N THR A 303 -14.48 23.46 -9.06
CA THR A 303 -14.78 23.35 -7.63
C THR A 303 -14.00 22.22 -6.97
N PHE A 304 -13.33 22.54 -5.86
CA PHE A 304 -12.60 21.58 -5.04
C PHE A 304 -13.43 21.18 -3.81
N ASN A 305 -13.36 19.89 -3.49
CA ASN A 305 -13.91 19.32 -2.26
C ASN A 305 -12.80 19.36 -1.20
N VAL A 306 -13.01 20.10 -0.11
CA VAL A 306 -12.01 20.28 0.95
C VAL A 306 -12.45 19.54 2.21
N PHE A 307 -11.54 18.72 2.73
CA PHE A 307 -11.72 17.92 3.93
C PHE A 307 -10.90 18.52 5.06
N VAL A 308 -11.48 18.68 6.25
CA VAL A 308 -10.81 19.31 7.39
C VAL A 308 -10.86 18.40 8.61
N ARG A 309 -9.70 18.16 9.22
CA ARG A 309 -9.59 17.61 10.56
C ARG A 309 -8.92 18.62 11.48
N LEU A 310 -9.64 19.00 12.53
CA LEU A 310 -9.10 19.82 13.60
C LEU A 310 -8.38 18.95 14.63
N SER A 311 -7.44 19.55 15.36
CA SER A 311 -6.80 18.88 16.51
C SER A 311 -7.85 18.52 17.57
N GLU A 312 -7.64 17.43 18.31
CA GLU A 312 -8.51 17.06 19.43
C GLU A 312 -8.50 18.14 20.53
N LYS A 313 -7.45 18.97 20.57
CA LYS A 313 -7.30 20.10 21.51
C LYS A 313 -7.84 21.42 20.96
N TYR A 314 -8.57 21.40 19.84
CA TYR A 314 -9.09 22.61 19.21
C TYR A 314 -10.30 23.16 19.96
N GLU A 315 -10.07 23.85 21.07
CA GLU A 315 -11.11 24.38 21.95
C GLU A 315 -11.69 25.72 21.46
N HIS A 316 -12.97 25.97 21.72
CA HIS A 316 -13.59 27.27 21.42
C HIS A 316 -13.15 28.31 22.45
N GLY A 317 -12.76 29.51 21.98
CA GLY A 317 -12.29 30.62 22.83
C GLY A 317 -10.79 30.68 23.09
N SER A 318 -10.02 29.66 22.72
CA SER A 318 -8.55 29.70 22.76
C SER A 318 -7.97 30.57 21.63
N SER A 319 -6.89 31.29 21.91
CA SER A 319 -6.10 32.04 20.92
C SER A 319 -4.95 31.22 20.30
N GLU A 320 -4.81 29.94 20.67
CA GLU A 320 -3.74 29.09 20.15
C GLU A 320 -3.89 28.87 18.64
N LYS A 321 -2.78 29.06 17.91
CA LYS A 321 -2.65 28.77 16.48
C LYS A 321 -1.99 27.42 16.24
N TYR A 322 -2.48 26.70 15.24
CA TYR A 322 -2.06 25.33 14.92
C TYR A 322 -1.33 25.29 13.58
N PRO A 323 -0.24 24.50 13.46
CA PRO A 323 0.36 24.19 12.17
C PRO A 323 -0.67 23.60 11.21
N VAL A 324 -0.50 23.80 9.92
CA VAL A 324 -1.45 23.30 8.90
C VAL A 324 -0.75 22.38 7.91
N VAL A 325 -1.31 21.20 7.69
CA VAL A 325 -0.88 20.27 6.64
C VAL A 325 -1.92 20.27 5.53
N TYR A 326 -1.55 20.82 4.38
CA TYR A 326 -2.29 20.71 3.14
C TYR A 326 -1.80 19.47 2.40
N HIS A 327 -2.65 18.45 2.27
CA HIS A 327 -2.30 17.28 1.49
C HIS A 327 -3.18 17.18 0.24
N LEU A 328 -2.52 16.85 -0.86
CA LEU A 328 -3.14 16.60 -2.15
C LEU A 328 -3.86 15.26 -2.14
N ASP A 329 -4.68 15.04 -3.18
CA ASP A 329 -5.44 13.80 -3.38
C ASP A 329 -6.33 13.46 -2.16
N GLY A 330 -7.06 14.48 -1.68
CA GLY A 330 -7.92 14.46 -0.50
C GLY A 330 -8.94 13.31 -0.51
N ASN A 331 -9.52 13.02 -1.67
CA ASN A 331 -10.49 11.92 -1.83
C ASN A 331 -9.90 10.54 -1.48
N ALA A 332 -8.59 10.35 -1.66
CA ALA A 332 -7.91 9.08 -1.45
C ALA A 332 -7.20 9.01 -0.09
N TYR A 333 -6.50 10.08 0.32
CA TYR A 333 -5.58 10.01 1.47
C TYR A 333 -6.08 10.67 2.75
N PHE A 334 -7.20 11.41 2.73
CA PHE A 334 -7.59 12.22 3.90
C PHE A 334 -7.77 11.41 5.18
N GLU A 335 -8.47 10.29 5.11
CA GLU A 335 -8.67 9.40 6.27
C GLU A 335 -7.36 8.79 6.78
N HIS A 336 -6.51 8.33 5.86
CA HIS A 336 -5.22 7.72 6.19
C HIS A 336 -4.27 8.72 6.85
N VAL A 337 -4.19 9.95 6.32
CA VAL A 337 -3.39 11.03 6.91
C VAL A 337 -3.96 11.41 8.27
N SER A 338 -5.27 11.64 8.35
CA SER A 338 -5.99 11.96 9.60
C SER A 338 -5.77 10.94 10.71
N ALA A 339 -5.94 9.65 10.42
CA ALA A 339 -5.74 8.56 11.36
C ALA A 339 -4.27 8.45 11.80
N SER A 340 -3.33 8.64 10.87
CA SER A 340 -1.89 8.62 11.18
C SER A 340 -1.48 9.76 12.11
N THR A 341 -2.03 10.96 11.87
CA THR A 341 -1.81 12.12 12.75
C THR A 341 -2.37 11.89 14.15
N LYS A 342 -3.60 11.33 14.25
CA LYS A 342 -4.20 10.95 15.55
C LYS A 342 -3.34 9.94 16.30
N LYS A 343 -2.77 8.94 15.62
CA LYS A 343 -1.84 7.97 16.24
C LYS A 343 -0.56 8.60 16.80
N LEU A 344 -0.22 9.84 16.46
CA LEU A 344 0.95 10.55 16.99
C LEU A 344 0.60 11.52 18.12
N SER A 345 -0.70 11.79 18.38
CA SER A 345 -1.14 12.78 19.37
C SER A 345 -0.74 12.43 20.81
N TRP A 346 -0.46 11.16 21.10
CA TRP A 346 0.05 10.72 22.41
C TRP A 346 1.46 11.25 22.72
N LYS A 347 2.25 11.61 21.70
CA LYS A 347 3.59 12.16 21.90
C LYS A 347 3.47 13.62 22.34
N LYS A 348 3.89 13.93 23.56
CA LYS A 348 3.84 15.30 24.13
C LYS A 348 4.52 16.37 23.26
N SER A 349 5.57 16.03 22.52
CA SER A 349 6.29 16.96 21.63
C SER A 349 5.59 17.18 20.28
N PHE A 350 4.58 16.38 19.94
CA PHE A 350 3.85 16.48 18.69
C PHE A 350 2.77 17.56 18.81
N ARG A 351 3.00 18.71 18.17
CA ARG A 351 1.96 19.73 17.98
C ARG A 351 1.01 19.23 16.90
N GLU A 352 -0.19 18.84 17.30
CA GLU A 352 -1.17 18.28 16.37
C GLU A 352 -1.63 19.35 15.36
N PRO A 353 -1.42 19.14 14.05
CA PRO A 353 -1.79 20.12 13.03
C PRO A 353 -3.28 20.04 12.66
N ILE A 354 -3.78 21.13 12.08
CA ILE A 354 -4.99 21.10 11.26
C ILE A 354 -4.64 20.36 9.95
N ILE A 355 -5.41 19.34 9.60
CA ILE A 355 -5.25 18.61 8.34
C ILE A 355 -6.27 19.14 7.33
N ILE A 356 -5.78 19.58 6.18
CA ILE A 356 -6.58 20.04 5.04
C ILE A 356 -6.33 19.08 3.86
N GLY A 357 -7.30 18.24 3.56
CA GLY A 357 -7.28 17.39 2.37
C GLY A 357 -7.90 18.11 1.17
N ILE A 358 -7.15 18.19 0.07
CA ILE A 358 -7.58 18.88 -1.15
C ILE A 358 -8.00 17.83 -2.17
N GLY A 359 -9.30 17.74 -2.39
CA GLY A 359 -9.89 16.78 -3.31
C GLY A 359 -10.72 17.43 -4.41
N TYR A 360 -11.24 16.57 -5.27
CA TYR A 360 -12.08 16.91 -6.40
C TYR A 360 -13.54 16.63 -6.10
N ARG A 361 -14.42 17.28 -6.88
CA ARG A 361 -15.87 17.06 -6.84
C ARG A 361 -16.26 15.59 -6.95
N ASP A 362 -15.43 14.82 -7.64
CA ASP A 362 -15.63 13.41 -7.90
C ASP A 362 -14.29 12.67 -7.82
N ALA A 363 -14.23 11.64 -6.97
CA ALA A 363 -13.07 10.76 -6.85
C ALA A 363 -12.81 9.96 -8.15
N TYR A 364 -13.84 9.72 -8.96
CA TYR A 364 -13.75 9.03 -10.27
C TYR A 364 -13.04 9.90 -11.32
N LEU A 365 -13.26 11.21 -11.26
CA LEU A 365 -12.58 12.16 -12.16
C LEU A 365 -11.20 12.58 -11.64
N MET A 366 -10.85 12.20 -10.40
CA MET A 366 -9.61 12.62 -9.75
C MET A 366 -8.39 12.33 -10.62
N ASP A 367 -8.29 11.14 -11.23
CA ASP A 367 -7.14 10.80 -12.07
C ASP A 367 -6.99 11.70 -13.30
N SER A 368 -8.10 12.14 -13.91
CA SER A 368 -8.06 13.09 -15.01
C SER A 368 -7.75 14.51 -14.52
N LEU A 369 -8.44 14.96 -13.46
CA LEU A 369 -8.35 16.33 -12.95
C LEU A 369 -7.01 16.60 -12.23
N ARG A 370 -6.41 15.59 -11.60
CA ARG A 370 -5.06 15.70 -11.03
C ARG A 370 -4.00 15.81 -12.12
N ASN A 371 -4.19 15.16 -13.27
CA ASN A 371 -3.29 15.36 -14.41
C ASN A 371 -3.37 16.83 -14.88
N ARG A 372 -4.57 17.42 -14.96
CA ARG A 372 -4.74 18.85 -15.24
C ARG A 372 -3.99 19.71 -14.23
N ASP A 373 -4.23 19.52 -12.93
CA ASP A 373 -3.85 20.48 -11.90
C ASP A 373 -2.44 20.29 -11.32
N TYR A 374 -1.90 19.08 -11.34
CA TYR A 374 -0.59 18.79 -10.73
C TYR A 374 0.57 18.88 -11.71
N THR A 375 0.27 18.99 -13.01
CA THR A 375 1.32 19.01 -14.03
C THR A 375 1.56 20.41 -14.57
N TYR A 376 2.84 20.75 -14.71
CA TYR A 376 3.30 21.91 -15.46
C TYR A 376 4.75 21.65 -15.89
N PRO A 377 5.12 21.79 -17.18
CA PRO A 377 4.35 22.36 -18.29
C PRO A 377 3.22 21.45 -18.77
N LYS A 378 2.56 21.83 -19.86
CA LYS A 378 1.60 20.94 -20.54
C LYS A 378 2.31 19.67 -21.01
N ALA A 379 1.65 18.53 -20.85
CA ALA A 379 2.23 17.21 -21.10
C ALA A 379 2.72 17.07 -22.54
N SER A 380 3.83 16.35 -22.70
CA SER A 380 4.31 15.92 -24.01
C SER A 380 3.48 14.73 -24.52
N ALA A 381 3.63 14.38 -25.80
CA ALA A 381 2.98 13.18 -26.34
C ALA A 381 3.39 11.90 -25.61
N ALA A 382 4.60 11.85 -25.03
CA ALA A 382 5.11 10.69 -24.30
C ALA A 382 4.42 10.48 -22.94
N ASP A 383 3.94 11.56 -22.31
CA ASP A 383 3.30 11.49 -20.99
C ASP A 383 1.86 10.96 -21.06
N SER A 384 1.27 10.91 -22.27
CA SER A 384 -0.06 10.33 -22.54
C SER A 384 -1.23 10.92 -21.72
N PHE A 385 -1.14 12.19 -21.32
CA PHE A 385 -2.21 12.88 -20.58
C PHE A 385 -3.12 13.70 -21.51
N ALA A 386 -4.41 13.36 -21.53
CA ALA A 386 -5.43 14.07 -22.31
C ALA A 386 -5.64 15.53 -21.84
N ILE A 387 -5.55 15.78 -20.53
CA ILE A 387 -5.59 17.11 -19.93
C ILE A 387 -4.40 17.29 -18.97
N SER A 388 -3.70 18.42 -19.05
CA SER A 388 -2.45 18.69 -18.33
C SER A 388 -2.05 20.16 -18.40
N GLY A 389 -1.02 20.56 -17.64
CA GLY A 389 -0.38 21.89 -17.71
C GLY A 389 -1.02 22.97 -16.84
N GLY A 390 -1.98 22.61 -15.98
CA GLY A 390 -2.71 23.53 -15.09
C GLY A 390 -2.00 23.85 -13.77
N GLY A 391 -0.79 23.35 -13.53
CA GLY A 391 -0.05 23.54 -12.28
C GLY A 391 0.06 25.00 -11.82
N LYS A 392 0.25 25.95 -12.74
CA LYS A 392 0.25 27.39 -12.41
C LYS A 392 -1.07 27.86 -11.81
N ASN A 393 -2.18 27.45 -12.41
CA ASN A 393 -3.52 27.84 -11.97
C ASN A 393 -3.85 27.20 -10.63
N PHE A 394 -3.47 25.93 -10.44
CA PHE A 394 -3.68 25.24 -9.18
C PHE A 394 -2.81 25.82 -8.05
N TYR A 395 -1.55 26.17 -8.32
CA TYR A 395 -0.72 26.89 -7.34
C TYR A 395 -1.31 28.26 -6.96
N SER A 396 -1.86 28.98 -7.94
CA SER A 396 -2.57 30.24 -7.70
C SER A 396 -3.80 30.04 -6.81
N PHE A 397 -4.60 29.00 -7.05
CA PHE A 397 -5.71 28.60 -6.18
C PHE A 397 -5.24 28.38 -4.74
N LEU A 398 -4.19 27.60 -4.52
CA LEU A 398 -3.66 27.36 -3.17
C LEU A 398 -3.29 28.67 -2.48
N ARG A 399 -2.52 29.52 -3.17
CA ARG A 399 -1.94 30.75 -2.61
C ARG A 399 -2.98 31.83 -2.34
N HIS A 400 -3.91 32.05 -3.26
CA HIS A 400 -4.76 33.24 -3.26
C HIS A 400 -6.21 32.95 -2.87
N GLU A 401 -6.63 31.69 -2.84
CA GLU A 401 -8.02 31.32 -2.61
C GLU A 401 -8.14 30.38 -1.40
N LEU A 402 -7.47 29.21 -1.43
CA LEU A 402 -7.63 28.20 -0.37
C LEU A 402 -6.94 28.58 0.96
N ILE A 403 -5.64 28.92 0.93
CA ILE A 403 -4.90 29.26 2.15
C ILE A 403 -5.54 30.44 2.89
N PRO A 404 -5.88 31.57 2.22
CA PRO A 404 -6.57 32.67 2.88
C PRO A 404 -7.92 32.25 3.51
N HIS A 405 -8.69 31.40 2.82
CA HIS A 405 -9.95 30.90 3.37
C HIS A 405 -9.75 30.06 4.65
N VAL A 406 -8.76 29.16 4.64
CA VAL A 406 -8.42 28.33 5.81
C VAL A 406 -7.94 29.20 6.98
N GLU A 407 -7.11 30.22 6.73
CA GLU A 407 -6.58 31.10 7.77
C GLU A 407 -7.60 32.08 8.33
N HIS A 408 -8.60 32.43 7.54
CA HIS A 408 -9.73 33.21 8.02
C HIS A 408 -10.68 32.36 8.88
N THR A 409 -10.92 31.12 8.46
CA THR A 409 -11.94 30.24 9.06
C THR A 409 -11.43 29.52 10.31
N TYR A 410 -10.15 29.13 10.32
CA TYR A 410 -9.54 28.35 11.38
C TYR A 410 -8.35 29.10 11.98
N ARG A 411 -7.99 28.75 13.22
CA ARG A 411 -6.80 29.27 13.93
C ARG A 411 -5.52 28.64 13.40
N ALA A 412 -5.30 28.82 12.10
CA ALA A 412 -4.13 28.34 11.38
C ALA A 412 -2.92 29.25 11.64
N ASP A 413 -1.76 28.64 11.84
CA ASP A 413 -0.48 29.33 11.90
C ASP A 413 0.02 29.63 10.48
N SER A 414 -0.09 30.90 10.08
CA SER A 414 0.33 31.40 8.78
C SER A 414 1.84 31.32 8.53
N THR A 415 2.63 30.93 9.54
CA THR A 415 4.08 30.74 9.42
C THR A 415 4.48 29.26 9.38
N ASN A 416 3.52 28.34 9.52
CA ASN A 416 3.81 26.91 9.66
C ASN A 416 2.86 26.09 8.77
N ARG A 417 3.20 26.02 7.48
CA ARG A 417 2.39 25.35 6.46
C ARG A 417 3.20 24.25 5.78
N THR A 418 2.63 23.06 5.77
CA THR A 418 3.17 21.90 5.05
C THR A 418 2.34 21.62 3.81
N LEU A 419 2.98 21.45 2.65
CA LEU A 419 2.37 20.84 1.46
C LEU A 419 2.82 19.39 1.32
N MET A 420 1.88 18.47 1.13
CA MET A 420 2.15 17.03 1.03
C MET A 420 1.49 16.41 -0.20
N GLY A 421 2.23 15.58 -0.93
CA GLY A 421 1.69 14.88 -2.11
C GLY A 421 2.41 13.59 -2.47
N HIS A 422 1.71 12.72 -3.20
CA HIS A 422 2.20 11.42 -3.67
C HIS A 422 2.13 11.31 -5.20
N SER A 423 3.09 10.65 -5.84
CA SER A 423 3.12 10.48 -7.31
C SER A 423 3.09 11.83 -8.04
N LEU A 424 2.10 12.10 -8.90
CA LEU A 424 1.91 13.44 -9.50
C LEU A 424 1.70 14.53 -8.44
N GLY A 425 1.08 14.22 -7.30
CA GLY A 425 1.00 15.16 -6.19
C GLY A 425 2.38 15.44 -5.57
N GLY A 426 3.29 14.46 -5.55
CA GLY A 426 4.68 14.65 -5.15
C GLY A 426 5.42 15.55 -6.14
N TYR A 427 5.22 15.31 -7.44
CA TYR A 427 5.71 16.20 -8.51
C TYR A 427 5.20 17.64 -8.31
N PHE A 428 3.90 17.83 -8.10
CA PHE A 428 3.33 19.16 -7.87
C PHE A 428 3.86 19.79 -6.59
N THR A 429 4.11 19.01 -5.54
CA THR A 429 4.72 19.50 -4.29
C THR A 429 6.10 20.11 -4.56
N LEU A 430 6.90 19.46 -5.41
CA LEU A 430 8.19 20.01 -5.87
C LEU A 430 8.01 21.23 -6.78
N TYR A 431 7.01 21.22 -7.65
CA TYR A 431 6.66 22.38 -8.48
C TYR A 431 6.24 23.60 -7.65
N ALA A 432 5.43 23.41 -6.61
CA ALA A 432 5.03 24.48 -5.68
C ALA A 432 6.20 25.01 -4.85
N LEU A 433 7.21 24.16 -4.57
CA LEU A 433 8.47 24.61 -3.98
C LEU A 433 9.24 25.50 -4.97
N PHE A 434 9.42 25.05 -6.21
CA PHE A 434 10.06 25.84 -7.27
C PHE A 434 9.40 27.22 -7.47
N GLU A 435 8.07 27.25 -7.60
CA GLU A 435 7.31 28.50 -7.72
C GLU A 435 7.47 29.38 -6.48
N GLY A 436 7.49 28.79 -5.28
CA GLY A 436 7.69 29.50 -4.02
C GLY A 436 9.09 30.12 -3.91
N LEU A 437 10.14 29.40 -4.32
CA LEU A 437 11.50 29.95 -4.36
C LEU A 437 11.61 31.15 -5.31
N SER A 438 10.85 31.13 -6.41
CA SER A 438 10.87 32.17 -7.44
C SER A 438 9.99 33.38 -7.12
N LYS A 439 8.84 33.18 -6.45
CA LYS A 439 7.78 34.20 -6.25
C LYS A 439 7.47 34.50 -4.78
N GLY A 440 8.25 33.95 -3.86
CA GLY A 440 8.06 34.03 -2.42
C GLY A 440 7.34 32.81 -1.85
N LEU A 441 7.89 32.25 -0.79
CA LEU A 441 7.42 31.01 -0.16
C LEU A 441 6.07 31.21 0.54
N VAL A 442 5.13 30.32 0.27
CA VAL A 442 3.85 30.21 1.00
C VAL A 442 3.81 28.99 1.92
N PHE A 443 4.58 27.95 1.59
CA PHE A 443 4.86 26.82 2.46
C PHE A 443 6.33 26.86 2.89
N ASN A 444 6.61 26.43 4.12
CA ASN A 444 7.97 26.25 4.63
C ASN A 444 8.32 24.77 4.83
N GLN A 445 7.34 23.87 4.67
CA GLN A 445 7.53 22.44 4.77
C GLN A 445 6.90 21.72 3.58
N TYR A 446 7.62 20.75 3.02
CA TYR A 446 7.22 20.02 1.82
C TYR A 446 7.45 18.52 2.04
N VAL A 447 6.44 17.70 1.76
CA VAL A 447 6.50 16.24 1.86
C VAL A 447 6.15 15.65 0.49
N SER A 448 7.16 15.23 -0.25
CA SER A 448 7.01 14.69 -1.60
C SER A 448 7.34 13.20 -1.62
N ALA A 449 6.31 12.37 -1.72
CA ALA A 449 6.40 10.91 -1.74
C ALA A 449 6.29 10.36 -3.17
N SER A 450 7.24 9.51 -3.54
CA SER A 450 7.37 8.87 -4.86
C SER A 450 7.07 9.84 -6.01
N PRO A 451 7.73 11.02 -6.07
CA PRO A 451 7.39 12.03 -7.05
C PRO A 451 7.61 11.53 -8.48
N SER A 452 6.68 11.86 -9.38
CA SER A 452 6.79 11.60 -10.83
C SER A 452 7.82 12.52 -11.50
N ILE A 453 9.06 12.51 -11.02
CA ILE A 453 10.16 13.39 -11.43
C ILE A 453 10.53 13.30 -12.92
N HIS A 454 10.13 12.22 -13.59
CA HIS A 454 10.39 12.00 -15.00
C HIS A 454 9.48 12.80 -15.94
N TYR A 455 8.40 13.37 -15.40
CA TYR A 455 7.43 14.13 -16.17
C TYR A 455 8.07 15.26 -16.98
N TYR A 456 7.63 15.39 -18.24
CA TYR A 456 8.12 16.40 -19.18
C TYR A 456 9.66 16.48 -19.22
N ASN A 457 10.32 15.37 -19.56
CA ASN A 457 11.78 15.28 -19.69
C ASN A 457 12.53 15.85 -18.47
N ASP A 458 12.17 15.37 -17.28
CA ASP A 458 12.79 15.76 -16.01
C ASP A 458 12.70 17.28 -15.69
N TYR A 459 11.65 17.96 -16.19
CA TYR A 459 11.48 19.42 -16.08
C TYR A 459 11.76 19.96 -14.67
N ILE A 460 11.11 19.39 -13.66
CA ILE A 460 11.17 19.94 -12.30
C ILE A 460 12.57 19.82 -11.69
N ILE A 461 13.33 18.80 -12.08
CA ILE A 461 14.73 18.65 -11.67
C ILE A 461 15.55 19.80 -12.23
N ASN A 462 15.38 20.09 -13.53
CA ASN A 462 16.14 21.13 -14.22
C ASN A 462 15.79 22.54 -13.71
N GLU A 463 14.52 22.80 -13.45
CA GLU A 463 14.07 24.09 -12.90
C GLU A 463 14.54 24.31 -11.47
N LEU A 464 14.42 23.31 -10.60
CA LEU A 464 14.90 23.43 -9.22
C LEU A 464 16.41 23.70 -9.18
N LYS A 465 17.22 23.03 -10.01
CA LYS A 465 18.66 23.32 -10.14
C LYS A 465 18.96 24.79 -10.34
N ALA A 466 18.15 25.49 -11.14
CA ALA A 466 18.38 26.87 -11.50
C ALA A 466 18.05 27.87 -10.38
N VAL A 467 17.18 27.49 -9.43
CA VAL A 467 16.64 28.41 -8.41
C VAL A 467 16.99 28.02 -6.97
N LEU A 468 17.77 26.96 -6.77
CA LEU A 468 18.20 26.57 -5.43
C LEU A 468 18.90 27.75 -4.74
N PRO A 469 18.46 28.12 -3.53
CA PRO A 469 19.00 29.29 -2.84
C PRO A 469 20.46 29.04 -2.48
N LYS A 470 21.30 30.07 -2.63
CA LYS A 470 22.71 30.06 -2.18
C LYS A 470 22.88 30.46 -0.71
N LYS A 471 21.77 30.65 0.00
CA LYS A 471 21.71 31.04 1.41
C LYS A 471 20.79 30.08 2.15
N ASP A 472 21.05 29.87 3.43
CA ASP A 472 20.17 29.08 4.27
C ASP A 472 18.77 29.69 4.34
N LEU A 473 17.77 28.89 3.99
CA LEU A 473 16.36 29.15 4.21
C LEU A 473 15.86 28.19 5.29
N ASP A 474 14.96 28.66 6.17
CA ASP A 474 14.22 27.78 7.09
C ASP A 474 13.13 27.03 6.31
N LEU A 475 13.57 26.09 5.47
CA LEU A 475 12.78 25.27 4.56
C LEU A 475 13.04 23.80 4.86
N ARG A 476 11.99 23.01 5.00
CA ARG A 476 12.10 21.56 5.22
C ARG A 476 11.51 20.81 4.03
N LEU A 477 12.32 19.98 3.38
CA LEU A 477 11.88 19.09 2.32
C LEU A 477 12.10 17.64 2.76
N PHE A 478 11.02 16.86 2.80
CA PHE A 478 11.05 15.42 3.04
C PHE A 478 10.74 14.69 1.72
N LEU A 479 11.69 13.87 1.28
CA LEU A 479 11.58 13.03 0.08
C LEU A 479 11.57 11.56 0.47
N LYS A 480 10.68 10.79 -0.16
CA LYS A 480 10.60 9.33 0.03
C LYS A 480 10.28 8.66 -1.29
N MET A 481 10.84 7.48 -1.53
CA MET A 481 10.45 6.62 -2.66
C MET A 481 10.60 5.14 -2.30
N GLY A 482 9.80 4.28 -2.92
CA GLY A 482 9.87 2.83 -2.76
C GLY A 482 11.09 2.24 -3.47
N GLU A 483 11.74 1.25 -2.84
CA GLU A 483 13.01 0.67 -3.33
C GLU A 483 12.90 -0.09 -4.66
N MET A 484 11.69 -0.54 -5.02
CA MET A 484 11.39 -1.30 -6.24
C MET A 484 10.77 -0.44 -7.35
N GLU A 485 10.73 0.89 -7.18
CA GLU A 485 10.18 1.78 -8.22
C GLU A 485 11.14 1.92 -9.41
N ILE A 486 10.57 1.93 -10.63
CA ILE A 486 11.33 1.92 -11.90
C ILE A 486 12.19 3.18 -12.07
N SER A 487 11.80 4.32 -11.47
CA SER A 487 12.51 5.60 -11.56
C SER A 487 13.58 5.83 -10.47
N ARG A 488 14.00 4.77 -9.75
CA ARG A 488 14.94 4.84 -8.62
C ARG A 488 16.23 5.60 -8.88
N ASN A 489 16.88 5.34 -10.01
CA ASN A 489 18.18 5.95 -10.31
C ASN A 489 18.09 7.48 -10.46
N ARG A 490 17.04 7.97 -11.14
CA ARG A 490 16.82 9.41 -11.33
C ARG A 490 16.50 10.13 -10.01
N PHE A 491 15.80 9.45 -9.11
CA PHE A 491 15.48 10.02 -7.80
C PHE A 491 16.72 10.19 -6.92
N TYR A 492 17.65 9.23 -6.92
CA TYR A 492 18.90 9.41 -6.19
C TYR A 492 19.77 10.51 -6.80
N GLN A 493 19.85 10.61 -8.13
CA GLN A 493 20.55 11.72 -8.79
C GLN A 493 19.97 13.09 -8.39
N PHE A 494 18.66 13.16 -8.18
CA PHE A 494 18.01 14.36 -7.67
C PHE A 494 18.33 14.63 -6.19
N ILE A 495 18.42 13.60 -5.34
CA ILE A 495 18.87 13.75 -3.95
C ILE A 495 20.32 14.25 -3.89
N ASP A 496 21.23 13.62 -4.63
CA ASP A 496 22.65 13.98 -4.67
C ASP A 496 22.84 15.45 -5.06
N LEU A 497 22.03 15.93 -6.00
CA LEU A 497 22.00 17.33 -6.39
C LEU A 497 21.61 18.25 -5.23
N LEU A 498 20.52 17.92 -4.51
CA LEU A 498 20.04 18.73 -3.38
C LEU A 498 21.08 18.76 -2.25
N GLU A 499 21.77 17.65 -2.01
CA GLU A 499 22.85 17.56 -1.02
C GLU A 499 24.08 18.38 -1.44
N THR A 500 24.46 18.36 -2.72
CA THR A 500 25.56 19.18 -3.26
C THR A 500 25.26 20.67 -3.17
N ALA A 501 24.02 21.08 -3.43
CA ALA A 501 23.60 22.47 -3.25
C ALA A 501 23.73 22.92 -1.79
N ARG A 502 23.49 22.00 -0.83
CA ARG A 502 23.67 22.26 0.60
C ARG A 502 25.14 22.37 1.01
N SER A 503 26.03 21.51 0.50
CA SER A 503 27.47 21.57 0.84
C SER A 503 28.16 22.83 0.30
N THR A 504 27.70 23.36 -0.84
CA THR A 504 28.25 24.61 -1.41
C THR A 504 27.93 25.84 -0.56
N ILE A 505 26.88 25.78 0.28
CA ILE A 505 26.50 26.85 1.20
C ILE A 505 27.36 26.81 2.48
N SER A 506 27.80 25.63 2.94
CA SER A 506 28.67 25.54 4.12
C SER A 506 30.10 26.01 3.86
N ASP A 507 30.59 25.93 2.62
CA ASP A 507 31.97 26.32 2.28
C ASP A 507 32.14 27.82 1.97
N SER A 508 31.09 28.64 2.11
CA SER A 508 31.15 30.09 1.83
C SER A 508 30.86 31.01 3.02
N THR A 509 30.73 30.46 4.23
CA THR A 509 30.70 31.23 5.48
C THR A 509 31.31 30.44 6.64
N VAL A 510 32.64 30.56 6.75
CA VAL A 510 33.56 30.65 7.92
C VAL A 510 34.88 29.98 7.59
#